data_AF-A0A507FN88-F1
#
_entry.id   AF-A0A507FN88-F1
#
_cell.length_a   1.000
_cell.length_b   1.000
_cell.length_c   1.000
_cell.angle_alpha   90.00
_cell.angle_beta   90.00
_cell.angle_gamma   90.00
#
_symmetry.space_group_name_H-M   'P 1'
#
loop_
_entity.id
_entity.type
_entity.pdbx_description
1 polymer ?
#
loop_
_entity_poly.entity_id
_entity_poly.type
_entity_poly.pdbx_seq_one_letter_code
_entity_poly.pdbx_strand_id
1 'polypeptide(L)'
;MNRASARSSHSLMSSSQSQSSVRASTTDESGLRDLPRALPNHSHRSMKGSLGSLYALERQRQRISQEIGGSASALNEWNYVMGGSSDRSSVPSVAGYDRGSVSGLSYATRKTGRGFREPTFQGVFRPKLIKRETSEIYAVKFSPNDEYIAAACGSSFIQMYSTSSNEMVRTLVPPAELGKDILPCTNVCFRPESNGYTNKNVLVAGYADGRIIHWHYTSGQIISTIQEDDIQINGLSYQAGYNDAPGQYFAACGSDTTVRIYDAQNHKKVLDMNGGQGFVSAGHSNRIFAVKFHPTDQHMLISGGWDNTIQFWDTRVGHSVRSIYGPHICGADALDINASGTEILSASFAKTDQLETWDYATGALLETIPWSIMEGEKKSSMLYSASFGKSKGGQQYIIAGGCGSNNEIKMFNVQTGRAIGVVQGFTHSVYSVALSNNERMVAAGGAFKAVYSYDVDYAQQTNELIY
;
A
#
# COMPACT_ATOMS: atom_id res chain seq x y z
N MET A 1 -38.44 44.16 10.44
CA MET A 1 -39.55 44.81 11.19
C MET A 1 -40.82 44.53 10.39
N ASN A 2 -41.86 43.81 10.80
CA ASN A 2 -42.50 43.47 12.08
C ASN A 2 -43.04 42.01 11.99
N ARG A 3 -42.83 41.11 12.94
CA ARG A 3 -43.55 40.87 14.22
C ARG A 3 -45.06 40.56 14.11
N ALA A 4 -45.42 39.32 14.44
CA ALA A 4 -46.65 38.83 15.10
C ALA A 4 -46.41 37.32 15.39
N SER A 5 -46.10 36.81 16.60
CA SER A 5 -46.84 36.66 17.87
C SER A 5 -48.24 36.03 17.82
N ALA A 6 -48.36 34.78 18.28
CA ALA A 6 -49.43 34.22 19.15
C ALA A 6 -49.04 32.76 19.49
N ARG A 7 -48.65 32.39 20.73
CA ARG A 7 -49.37 32.17 22.01
C ARG A 7 -50.09 30.81 22.17
N SER A 8 -50.00 30.32 23.42
CA SER A 8 -50.73 29.24 24.11
C SER A 8 -50.04 27.86 24.09
N SER A 9 -49.99 27.08 25.17
CA SER A 9 -50.27 27.26 26.61
C SER A 9 -49.82 26.01 27.39
N HIS A 10 -49.61 26.19 28.69
CA HIS A 10 -49.11 25.25 29.71
C HIS A 10 -49.84 23.90 29.86
N SER A 11 -49.11 22.89 30.34
CA SER A 11 -49.56 22.00 31.42
C SER A 11 -48.36 21.39 32.16
N LEU A 12 -48.30 21.67 33.47
CA LEU A 12 -47.39 21.08 34.46
C LEU A 12 -47.96 19.74 34.93
N MET A 13 -47.12 18.72 35.08
CA MET A 13 -47.36 17.62 36.02
C MET A 13 -46.06 17.26 36.75
N SER A 14 -46.24 17.09 38.05
CA SER A 14 -45.24 17.01 39.11
C SER A 14 -44.85 15.58 39.48
N SER A 15 -43.64 15.47 40.02
CA SER A 15 -43.22 14.61 41.15
C SER A 15 -43.39 13.09 41.06
N SER A 16 -42.26 12.36 41.10
CA SER A 16 -41.91 11.50 42.25
C SER A 16 -40.48 10.96 42.12
N GLN A 17 -39.61 11.38 43.05
CA GLN A 17 -38.34 10.71 43.36
C GLN A 17 -38.64 9.45 44.18
N SER A 18 -37.90 8.38 43.95
CA SER A 18 -37.74 7.28 44.91
C SER A 18 -36.27 6.90 45.03
N GLN A 19 -35.63 7.43 46.07
CA GLN A 19 -34.42 6.87 46.65
C GLN A 19 -34.77 5.55 47.36
N SER A 20 -33.91 4.55 47.27
CA SER A 20 -33.83 3.51 48.29
C SER A 20 -32.37 3.29 48.66
N SER A 21 -32.11 3.39 49.96
CA SER A 21 -30.86 3.13 50.65
C SER A 21 -31.14 2.00 51.64
N VAL A 22 -30.24 1.02 51.76
CA VAL A 22 -30.17 0.14 52.93
C VAL A 22 -28.72 -0.11 53.30
N ARG A 23 -28.47 0.00 54.60
CA ARG A 23 -27.21 0.09 55.34
C ARG A 23 -26.45 -1.23 55.49
N ALA A 24 -25.19 -1.03 55.86
CA ALA A 24 -24.18 -1.98 56.33
C ALA A 24 -24.54 -2.75 57.62
N SER A 25 -23.81 -3.84 57.85
CA SER A 25 -23.52 -4.38 59.19
C SER A 25 -22.07 -4.89 59.24
N THR A 26 -21.38 -4.56 60.33
CA THR A 26 -19.99 -4.86 60.70
C THR A 26 -20.00 -5.47 62.10
N THR A 27 -19.16 -6.48 62.35
CA THR A 27 -18.53 -6.87 63.65
C THR A 27 -17.49 -7.96 63.34
N ASP A 28 -16.18 -7.64 63.40
CA ASP A 28 -15.21 -7.84 64.52
C ASP A 28 -14.72 -9.28 64.66
N GLU A 29 -13.46 -9.59 64.27
CA GLU A 29 -12.18 -9.51 65.03
C GLU A 29 -11.96 -10.59 66.10
N SER A 30 -10.96 -11.47 65.86
CA SER A 30 -9.87 -11.86 66.79
C SER A 30 -9.35 -13.29 66.53
N GLY A 31 -8.02 -13.45 66.45
CA GLY A 31 -7.36 -14.76 66.37
C GLY A 31 -5.94 -14.69 65.81
N LEU A 32 -4.98 -14.38 66.66
CA LEU A 32 -3.55 -14.12 66.39
C LEU A 32 -2.69 -15.35 66.76
N ARG A 33 -1.58 -15.57 66.02
CA ARG A 33 -0.39 -16.42 66.31
C ARG A 33 -0.56 -17.92 66.02
N ASP A 34 0.33 -18.63 65.30
CA ASP A 34 1.79 -18.72 65.45
C ASP A 34 2.57 -18.95 64.12
N LEU A 35 3.80 -18.43 64.08
CA LEU A 35 4.86 -18.71 63.09
C LEU A 35 5.56 -20.06 63.38
N PRO A 36 6.36 -20.61 62.44
CA PRO A 36 7.79 -20.32 62.49
C PRO A 36 8.46 -20.02 61.14
N ARG A 37 9.51 -19.19 61.25
CA ARG A 37 10.53 -18.85 60.24
C ARG A 37 11.40 -20.06 59.89
N ALA A 38 11.84 -20.14 58.62
CA ALA A 38 13.26 -20.24 58.24
C ALA A 38 13.43 -20.10 56.71
N LEU A 39 14.23 -19.11 56.30
CA LEU A 39 14.82 -19.02 54.96
C LEU A 39 15.91 -20.09 54.77
N PRO A 40 16.27 -20.43 53.52
CA PRO A 40 17.55 -19.92 53.04
C PRO A 40 17.51 -19.36 51.61
N ASN A 41 18.32 -18.32 51.40
CA ASN A 41 18.71 -17.78 50.10
C ASN A 41 19.44 -18.84 49.25
N HIS A 42 19.15 -18.92 47.95
CA HIS A 42 20.15 -19.03 46.87
C HIS A 42 19.56 -18.74 45.48
N SER A 43 20.00 -17.61 44.90
CA SER A 43 20.38 -17.34 43.50
C SER A 43 19.70 -18.05 42.31
N HIS A 44 19.24 -17.22 41.36
CA HIS A 44 19.17 -17.42 39.90
C HIS A 44 18.92 -18.85 39.35
N ARG A 45 17.74 -19.10 38.79
CA ARG A 45 17.63 -20.01 37.63
C ARG A 45 16.49 -19.67 36.68
N SER A 46 16.85 -19.82 35.42
CA SER A 46 16.27 -19.27 34.20
C SER A 46 15.21 -20.17 33.56
N MET A 47 14.39 -19.53 32.72
CA MET A 47 13.41 -20.08 31.77
C MET A 47 13.84 -21.38 31.11
N LYS A 48 12.99 -22.41 31.21
CA LYS A 48 12.92 -23.49 30.22
C LYS A 48 11.45 -23.90 30.04
N GLY A 49 10.77 -23.19 29.14
CA GLY A 49 9.41 -23.52 28.68
C GLY A 49 9.05 -23.00 27.28
N SER A 50 9.95 -22.29 26.59
CA SER A 50 9.66 -21.60 25.31
C SER A 50 10.43 -22.16 24.09
N LEU A 51 11.44 -23.01 24.29
CA LEU A 51 12.28 -23.51 23.19
C LEU A 51 11.58 -24.48 22.23
N GLY A 52 10.48 -25.13 22.65
CA GLY A 52 9.73 -26.06 21.80
C GLY A 52 8.91 -25.38 20.71
N SER A 53 8.39 -24.17 20.95
CA SER A 53 7.58 -23.43 19.97
C SER A 53 8.45 -22.63 18.99
N LEU A 54 9.59 -22.09 19.45
CA LEU A 54 10.60 -21.46 18.59
C LEU A 54 11.17 -22.46 17.56
N TYR A 55 11.51 -23.68 17.97
CA TYR A 55 12.02 -24.71 17.05
C TYR A 55 10.98 -25.26 16.06
N ALA A 56 9.68 -25.06 16.31
CA ALA A 56 8.62 -25.41 15.38
C ALA A 56 8.44 -24.29 14.32
N LEU A 57 8.47 -23.03 14.74
CA LEU A 57 8.44 -21.84 13.87
C LEU A 57 9.69 -21.72 12.99
N GLU A 58 10.87 -22.02 13.52
CA GLU A 58 12.13 -22.01 12.77
C GLU A 58 12.16 -23.08 11.67
N ARG A 59 11.55 -24.25 11.93
CA ARG A 59 11.41 -25.32 10.93
C ARG A 59 10.35 -25.01 9.88
N GLN A 60 9.28 -24.29 10.24
CA GLN A 60 8.29 -23.79 9.28
C GLN A 60 8.89 -22.70 8.39
N ARG A 61 9.68 -21.79 8.97
CA ARG A 61 10.47 -20.78 8.25
C ARG A 61 11.50 -21.40 7.30
N GLN A 62 12.25 -22.42 7.73
CA GLN A 62 13.21 -23.11 6.87
C GLN A 62 12.56 -23.94 5.76
N ARG A 63 11.38 -24.55 6.01
CA ARG A 63 10.61 -25.25 4.98
C ARG A 63 10.10 -24.29 3.90
N ILE A 64 9.59 -23.12 4.30
CA ILE A 64 9.16 -22.06 3.36
C ILE A 64 10.35 -21.51 2.57
N SER A 65 11.50 -21.28 3.21
CA SER A 65 12.72 -20.85 2.51
C SER A 65 13.28 -21.90 1.53
N GLN A 66 13.12 -23.20 1.79
CA GLN A 66 13.54 -24.27 0.88
C GLN A 66 12.56 -24.47 -0.29
N GLU A 67 11.27 -24.15 -0.14
CA GLU A 67 10.26 -24.23 -1.21
C GLU A 67 10.25 -22.99 -2.16
N ILE A 68 10.99 -21.92 -1.81
CA ILE A 68 11.09 -20.66 -2.58
C ILE A 68 12.42 -20.58 -3.39
N GLY A 69 13.09 -21.71 -3.64
CA GLY A 69 14.39 -21.80 -4.32
C GLY A 69 14.51 -21.31 -5.79
N GLY A 70 13.65 -20.40 -6.27
CA GLY A 70 13.65 -19.90 -7.66
C GLY A 70 13.76 -18.38 -7.86
N SER A 71 13.87 -17.54 -6.81
CA SER A 71 13.88 -16.07 -6.99
C SER A 71 14.71 -15.32 -5.94
N ALA A 72 15.91 -15.83 -5.63
CA ALA A 72 16.78 -15.23 -4.62
C ALA A 72 17.32 -13.83 -5.00
N SER A 73 17.31 -13.42 -6.28
CA SER A 73 17.85 -12.12 -6.69
C SER A 73 16.90 -10.94 -6.45
N ALA A 74 15.60 -11.09 -6.70
CA ALA A 74 14.62 -10.00 -6.55
C ALA A 74 14.26 -9.75 -5.08
N LEU A 75 14.16 -10.82 -4.27
CA LEU A 75 14.04 -10.72 -2.82
C LEU A 75 15.27 -10.05 -2.21
N ASN A 76 16.48 -10.34 -2.70
CA ASN A 76 17.68 -9.65 -2.24
C ASN A 76 17.71 -8.19 -2.71
N GLU A 77 17.30 -7.84 -3.93
CA GLU A 77 17.30 -6.43 -4.36
C GLU A 77 16.29 -5.56 -3.59
N TRP A 78 15.09 -6.07 -3.31
CA TRP A 78 14.11 -5.34 -2.51
C TRP A 78 14.46 -5.33 -1.01
N ASN A 79 14.94 -6.45 -0.44
CA ASN A 79 15.34 -6.52 0.97
C ASN A 79 16.68 -5.84 1.29
N TYR A 80 17.64 -5.80 0.35
CA TYR A 80 18.95 -5.17 0.54
C TYR A 80 18.88 -3.65 0.41
N VAL A 81 17.91 -3.13 -0.35
CA VAL A 81 17.63 -1.69 -0.40
C VAL A 81 16.67 -1.25 0.73
N MET A 82 15.72 -2.10 1.13
CA MET A 82 14.77 -1.85 2.25
C MET A 82 15.26 -2.39 3.62
N GLY A 83 16.49 -2.86 3.71
CA GLY A 83 17.11 -3.41 4.92
C GLY A 83 18.53 -2.91 5.07
N GLY A 84 18.74 -1.88 5.90
CA GLY A 84 20.08 -1.40 6.19
C GLY A 84 20.86 -2.39 7.06
N SER A 85 21.92 -3.00 6.51
CA SER A 85 23.31 -2.92 7.02
C SER A 85 24.26 -3.89 6.30
N SER A 86 25.35 -3.32 5.77
CA SER A 86 26.71 -3.84 5.53
C SER A 86 26.98 -5.35 5.45
N ASP A 87 27.31 -5.85 4.25
CA ASP A 87 28.68 -6.32 3.95
C ASP A 87 28.84 -6.60 2.45
N ARG A 88 29.90 -6.07 1.83
CA ARG A 88 30.27 -6.33 0.43
C ARG A 88 31.17 -7.56 0.35
N SER A 89 30.71 -8.63 -0.29
CA SER A 89 31.59 -9.48 -1.11
C SER A 89 30.85 -10.39 -2.09
N SER A 90 31.27 -10.32 -3.35
CA SER A 90 31.21 -11.33 -4.43
C SER A 90 29.90 -12.09 -4.70
N VAL A 91 29.29 -11.84 -5.87
CA VAL A 91 28.36 -12.78 -6.52
C VAL A 91 29.04 -13.34 -7.79
N PRO A 92 29.09 -14.68 -8.00
CA PRO A 92 29.64 -15.28 -9.21
C PRO A 92 28.60 -15.32 -10.34
N SER A 93 29.09 -15.23 -11.58
CA SER A 93 28.31 -15.41 -12.80
C SER A 93 27.97 -16.88 -13.03
N VAL A 94 26.75 -17.17 -13.50
CA VAL A 94 26.44 -18.46 -14.12
C VAL A 94 25.60 -18.24 -15.37
N ALA A 95 26.08 -18.85 -16.46
CA ALA A 95 25.56 -18.77 -17.81
C ALA A 95 24.61 -19.94 -18.13
N GLY A 96 23.68 -19.66 -19.04
CA GLY A 96 23.20 -20.56 -20.09
C GLY A 96 22.13 -21.59 -19.71
N TYR A 97 20.95 -21.50 -20.34
CA TYR A 97 20.25 -22.68 -20.87
C TYR A 97 19.35 -22.32 -22.06
N ASP A 98 19.34 -23.24 -23.03
CA ASP A 98 18.85 -23.15 -24.40
C ASP A 98 17.33 -23.01 -24.56
N ARG A 99 16.93 -22.41 -25.70
CA ARG A 99 15.55 -22.26 -26.14
C ARG A 99 15.10 -23.42 -27.02
N GLY A 100 14.02 -24.09 -26.61
CA GLY A 100 13.16 -24.86 -27.52
C GLY A 100 12.15 -23.96 -28.23
N SER A 101 12.03 -24.12 -29.54
CA SER A 101 11.14 -23.33 -30.42
C SER A 101 9.68 -23.77 -30.31
N VAL A 102 8.75 -22.81 -30.24
CA VAL A 102 7.36 -23.01 -30.69
C VAL A 102 6.95 -21.79 -31.52
N SER A 103 6.46 -22.08 -32.71
CA SER A 103 6.08 -21.17 -33.79
C SER A 103 4.65 -20.64 -33.65
N GLY A 104 4.45 -19.38 -34.05
CA GLY A 104 3.18 -18.87 -34.55
C GLY A 104 2.40 -18.00 -33.56
N LEU A 105 2.60 -16.67 -33.65
CA LEU A 105 1.65 -15.56 -33.39
C LEU A 105 2.43 -14.25 -33.64
N SER A 106 1.83 -13.29 -34.35
CA SER A 106 2.56 -12.09 -34.79
C SER A 106 2.76 -11.09 -33.64
N TYR A 107 3.93 -11.15 -33.01
CA TYR A 107 4.39 -10.11 -32.08
C TYR A 107 4.91 -8.91 -32.89
N ALA A 108 4.35 -7.73 -32.69
CA ALA A 108 4.94 -6.50 -33.20
C ALA A 108 6.17 -6.13 -32.34
N THR A 109 7.33 -6.69 -32.66
CA THR A 109 8.61 -6.27 -32.05
C THR A 109 9.29 -5.20 -32.90
N ARG A 110 9.49 -4.00 -32.34
CA ARG A 110 10.52 -3.08 -32.84
C ARG A 110 11.87 -3.54 -32.30
N LYS A 111 12.72 -4.08 -33.17
CA LYS A 111 14.14 -4.33 -32.85
C LYS A 111 14.91 -3.03 -33.00
N THR A 112 15.20 -2.34 -31.90
CA THR A 112 16.24 -1.30 -31.86
C THR A 112 17.57 -1.94 -31.45
N GLY A 113 18.65 -1.60 -32.16
CA GLY A 113 19.96 -2.26 -32.01
C GLY A 113 20.53 -2.22 -30.59
N ARG A 114 21.18 -3.34 -30.22
CA ARG A 114 21.79 -3.72 -28.93
C ARG A 114 20.81 -4.10 -27.80
N GLY A 115 20.53 -5.41 -27.73
CA GLY A 115 20.27 -6.16 -26.49
C GLY A 115 18.99 -5.86 -25.68
N PHE A 116 18.28 -4.78 -25.95
CA PHE A 116 17.07 -4.42 -25.22
C PHE A 116 15.83 -4.99 -25.89
N ARG A 117 15.06 -5.80 -25.16
CA ARG A 117 13.75 -6.30 -25.60
C ARG A 117 12.67 -5.48 -24.89
N GLU A 118 11.91 -4.70 -25.65
CA GLU A 118 10.75 -4.00 -25.10
C GLU A 118 9.69 -5.02 -24.64
N PRO A 119 8.94 -4.71 -23.56
CA PRO A 119 7.79 -5.50 -23.16
C PRO A 119 6.80 -5.62 -24.31
N THR A 120 6.27 -6.82 -24.51
CA THR A 120 5.21 -7.08 -25.49
C THR A 120 3.85 -6.80 -24.84
N PHE A 121 2.90 -6.29 -25.62
CA PHE A 121 1.56 -5.99 -25.14
C PHE A 121 0.49 -6.68 -26.00
N GLN A 122 -0.68 -6.89 -25.41
CA GLN A 122 -1.87 -7.46 -26.07
C GLN A 122 -3.14 -6.82 -25.49
N GLY A 123 -4.23 -6.87 -26.25
CA GLY A 123 -5.54 -6.36 -25.83
C GLY A 123 -5.60 -4.84 -25.89
N VAL A 124 -6.10 -4.23 -24.82
CA VAL A 124 -6.40 -2.78 -24.78
C VAL A 124 -5.19 -1.86 -24.74
N PHE A 125 -3.98 -2.33 -24.46
CA PHE A 125 -2.82 -1.44 -24.27
C PHE A 125 -2.22 -0.93 -25.58
N ARG A 126 -1.82 0.34 -25.63
CA ARG A 126 -1.08 0.97 -26.73
C ARG A 126 0.11 1.75 -26.18
N PRO A 127 1.37 1.33 -26.43
CA PRO A 127 2.53 2.04 -25.88
C PRO A 127 2.56 3.50 -26.32
N LYS A 128 2.74 4.40 -25.36
CA LYS A 128 2.77 5.85 -25.58
C LYS A 128 4.11 6.46 -25.15
N LEU A 129 4.61 6.06 -23.99
CA LEU A 129 5.87 6.59 -23.43
C LEU A 129 6.77 5.48 -22.91
N ILE A 130 8.07 5.62 -23.19
CA ILE A 130 9.14 4.90 -22.51
C ILE A 130 10.22 5.92 -22.20
N LYS A 131 10.39 6.29 -20.92
CA LYS A 131 11.51 7.15 -20.47
C LYS A 131 12.44 6.34 -19.59
N ARG A 132 13.72 6.36 -19.96
CA ARG A 132 14.79 5.61 -19.29
C ARG A 132 15.32 6.44 -18.15
N GLU A 133 15.44 5.80 -17.01
CA GLU A 133 15.94 6.41 -15.79
C GLU A 133 17.23 5.75 -15.32
N THR A 134 17.98 6.49 -14.51
CA THR A 134 19.24 6.02 -13.95
C THR A 134 19.05 5.11 -12.73
N SER A 135 17.84 5.12 -12.15
CA SER A 135 17.47 4.36 -10.95
C SER A 135 16.10 3.71 -11.10
N GLU A 136 15.80 2.80 -10.18
CA GLU A 136 14.53 2.09 -10.07
C GLU A 136 13.38 3.06 -9.78
N ILE A 137 12.17 2.69 -10.19
CA ILE A 137 10.95 3.47 -9.93
C ILE A 137 10.10 2.71 -8.92
N TYR A 138 9.93 3.26 -7.73
CA TYR A 138 9.21 2.61 -6.62
C TYR A 138 7.70 2.86 -6.67
N ALA A 139 7.29 4.05 -7.08
CA ALA A 139 5.88 4.41 -7.21
C ALA A 139 5.65 5.26 -8.46
N VAL A 140 4.53 5.03 -9.15
CA VAL A 140 4.04 5.89 -10.22
C VAL A 140 2.60 6.31 -9.93
N LYS A 141 2.28 7.59 -10.14
CA LYS A 141 0.93 8.13 -9.92
C LYS A 141 0.53 9.15 -10.96
N PHE A 142 -0.73 9.14 -11.37
CA PHE A 142 -1.33 10.23 -12.11
C PHE A 142 -1.74 11.37 -11.17
N SER A 143 -1.56 12.62 -11.61
CA SER A 143 -2.13 13.78 -10.92
C SER A 143 -3.66 13.72 -10.94
N PRO A 144 -4.37 14.43 -10.03
CA PRO A 144 -5.83 14.38 -9.94
C PRO A 144 -6.56 14.74 -11.24
N ASN A 145 -5.94 15.56 -12.07
CA ASN A 145 -6.44 16.01 -13.37
C ASN A 145 -5.91 15.20 -14.57
N ASP A 146 -5.15 14.12 -14.34
CA ASP A 146 -4.49 13.29 -15.34
C ASP A 146 -3.50 14.03 -16.28
N GLU A 147 -3.08 15.25 -15.94
CA GLU A 147 -2.13 16.02 -16.76
C GLU A 147 -0.67 15.59 -16.56
N TYR A 148 -0.36 14.97 -15.41
CA TYR A 148 1.00 14.58 -15.04
C TYR A 148 1.09 13.14 -14.54
N ILE A 149 2.24 12.53 -14.77
CA ILE A 149 2.70 11.31 -14.10
C ILE A 149 3.85 11.70 -13.17
N ALA A 150 3.73 11.40 -11.88
CA ALA A 150 4.83 11.44 -10.92
C ALA A 150 5.47 10.05 -10.80
N ALA A 151 6.79 9.98 -10.88
CA ALA A 151 7.58 8.78 -10.67
C ALA A 151 8.54 8.99 -9.49
N ALA A 152 8.41 8.17 -8.45
CA ALA A 152 9.27 8.16 -7.27
C ALA A 152 10.50 7.28 -7.55
N CYS A 153 11.69 7.87 -7.53
CA CYS A 153 12.90 7.22 -8.01
C CYS A 153 13.84 6.79 -6.88
N GLY A 154 14.60 5.72 -7.12
CA GLY A 154 15.67 5.25 -6.23
C GLY A 154 16.79 6.26 -6.02
N SER A 155 16.94 7.23 -6.93
CA SER A 155 17.85 8.37 -6.80
C SER A 155 17.39 9.45 -5.80
N SER A 156 16.32 9.21 -5.04
CA SER A 156 15.57 10.17 -4.18
C SER A 156 14.75 11.21 -4.93
N PHE A 157 14.91 11.33 -6.24
CA PHE A 157 14.20 12.34 -7.01
C PHE A 157 12.77 11.89 -7.31
N ILE A 158 11.91 12.87 -7.59
CA ILE A 158 10.60 12.61 -8.18
C ILE A 158 10.60 13.22 -9.56
N GLN A 159 10.33 12.42 -10.58
CA GLN A 159 10.24 12.89 -11.95
C GLN A 159 8.80 13.09 -12.35
N MET A 160 8.51 14.27 -12.89
CA MET A 160 7.19 14.67 -13.35
C MET A 160 7.19 14.66 -14.88
N TYR A 161 6.30 13.90 -15.48
CA TYR A 161 6.10 13.85 -16.93
C TYR A 161 4.72 14.39 -17.27
N SER A 162 4.61 15.14 -18.37
CA SER A 162 3.31 15.54 -18.90
C SER A 162 2.70 14.39 -19.70
N THR A 163 1.40 14.13 -19.49
CA THR A 163 0.68 13.05 -20.20
C THR A 163 0.33 13.41 -21.65
N SER A 164 0.30 14.69 -22.00
CA SER A 164 -0.01 15.18 -23.34
C SER A 164 1.24 15.25 -24.24
N SER A 165 2.35 15.80 -23.73
CA SER A 165 3.60 15.88 -24.48
C SER A 165 4.49 14.65 -24.34
N ASN A 166 4.26 13.83 -23.31
CA ASN A 166 5.13 12.72 -22.90
C ASN A 166 6.57 13.13 -22.59
N GLU A 167 6.79 14.39 -22.23
CA GLU A 167 8.11 14.89 -21.84
C GLU A 167 8.22 15.09 -20.33
N MET A 168 9.45 14.94 -19.82
CA MET A 168 9.77 15.26 -18.44
C MET A 168 9.69 16.78 -18.27
N VAL A 169 8.75 17.25 -17.46
CA VAL A 169 8.52 18.69 -17.22
C VAL A 169 9.28 19.20 -16.01
N ARG A 170 9.56 18.33 -15.03
CA ARG A 170 10.22 18.72 -13.78
C ARG A 170 10.85 17.52 -13.07
N THR A 171 11.93 17.80 -12.35
CA THR A 171 12.48 16.92 -11.31
C THR A 171 12.35 17.62 -9.96
N LEU A 172 11.70 16.97 -8.99
CA LEU A 172 11.66 17.41 -7.60
C LEU A 172 12.84 16.77 -6.88
N VAL A 173 13.73 17.61 -6.35
CA VAL A 173 14.99 17.18 -5.75
C VAL A 173 14.93 17.51 -4.27
N PRO A 174 14.89 16.51 -3.36
CA PRO A 174 14.85 16.76 -1.93
C PRO A 174 16.12 17.51 -1.48
N PRO A 175 16.07 18.25 -0.37
CA PRO A 175 17.24 18.94 0.15
C PRO A 175 18.35 17.94 0.46
N ALA A 176 19.54 18.20 -0.10
CA ALA A 176 20.73 17.45 0.28
C ALA A 176 21.11 17.80 1.72
N GLU A 177 21.26 16.79 2.57
CA GLU A 177 21.85 16.98 3.90
C GLU A 177 23.31 16.56 3.85
N LEU A 178 24.19 17.45 4.29
CA LEU A 178 25.63 17.21 4.28
C LEU A 178 25.95 16.00 5.16
N GLY A 179 26.58 14.98 4.58
CA GLY A 179 27.03 13.79 5.32
C GLY A 179 25.95 12.73 5.60
N LYS A 180 24.75 12.84 5.03
CA LYS A 180 23.76 11.76 5.05
C LYS A 180 23.65 11.09 3.68
N ASP A 181 23.43 9.78 3.71
CA ASP A 181 23.15 9.01 2.51
C ASP A 181 21.83 9.46 1.89
N ILE A 182 21.83 9.61 0.56
CA ILE A 182 20.64 9.93 -0.21
C ILE A 182 19.84 8.63 -0.35
N LEU A 183 18.72 8.53 0.36
CA LEU A 183 17.87 7.34 0.32
C LEU A 183 16.68 7.48 -0.65
N PRO A 184 16.18 6.36 -1.20
CA PRO A 184 15.09 6.36 -2.19
C PRO A 184 13.84 7.12 -1.77
N CYS A 185 13.18 7.73 -2.76
CA CYS A 185 11.78 8.11 -2.67
C CYS A 185 10.95 6.85 -2.91
N THR A 186 10.30 6.35 -1.87
CA THR A 186 9.62 5.03 -1.85
C THR A 186 8.18 5.14 -2.31
N ASN A 187 7.53 6.28 -2.09
CA ASN A 187 6.13 6.48 -2.44
C ASN A 187 5.79 7.96 -2.65
N VAL A 188 4.78 8.22 -3.47
CA VAL A 188 4.22 9.54 -3.72
C VAL A 188 2.69 9.48 -3.72
N CYS A 189 2.04 10.52 -3.20
CA CYS A 189 0.60 10.63 -3.16
C CYS A 189 0.16 12.08 -3.46
N PHE A 190 -0.69 12.26 -4.46
CA PHE A 190 -1.25 13.58 -4.75
C PHE A 190 -2.32 13.94 -3.73
N ARG A 191 -2.30 15.19 -3.26
CA ARG A 191 -3.41 15.70 -2.47
C ARG A 191 -4.63 15.89 -3.39
N PRO A 192 -5.81 15.41 -3.00
CA PRO A 192 -7.04 15.73 -3.70
C PRO A 192 -7.22 17.25 -3.85
N GLU A 193 -7.69 17.70 -5.00
CA GLU A 193 -7.96 19.12 -5.21
C GLU A 193 -9.27 19.53 -4.52
N SER A 194 -9.25 20.68 -3.86
CA SER A 194 -10.45 21.37 -3.37
C SER A 194 -10.27 22.87 -3.49
N ASN A 195 -11.37 23.57 -3.80
CA ASN A 195 -11.41 25.02 -3.89
C ASN A 195 -11.11 25.70 -2.54
N GLY A 196 -11.25 24.98 -1.42
CA GLY A 196 -10.96 25.49 -0.08
C GLY A 196 -9.47 25.57 0.26
N TYR A 197 -8.58 24.97 -0.53
CA TYR A 197 -7.14 25.01 -0.26
C TYR A 197 -6.45 26.23 -0.86
N THR A 198 -5.60 26.86 -0.06
CA THR A 198 -4.71 27.94 -0.49
C THR A 198 -3.64 27.46 -1.45
N ASN A 199 -3.00 26.33 -1.14
CA ASN A 199 -2.00 25.70 -2.01
C ASN A 199 -2.68 24.71 -2.96
N LYS A 200 -2.73 25.03 -4.26
CA LYS A 200 -3.09 24.02 -5.27
C LYS A 200 -1.87 23.16 -5.61
N ASN A 201 -2.04 22.10 -6.40
CA ASN A 201 -0.93 21.28 -6.90
C ASN A 201 0.02 20.74 -5.82
N VAL A 202 -0.54 20.05 -4.81
CA VAL A 202 0.26 19.47 -3.71
C VAL A 202 0.49 17.97 -3.94
N LEU A 203 1.73 17.54 -3.78
CA LEU A 203 2.16 16.14 -3.78
C LEU A 203 2.90 15.89 -2.45
N VAL A 204 2.60 14.78 -1.77
CA VAL A 204 3.42 14.32 -0.64
C VAL A 204 4.26 13.12 -1.07
N ALA A 205 5.51 13.10 -0.63
CA ALA A 205 6.48 12.07 -0.95
C ALA A 205 7.07 11.48 0.33
N GLY A 206 7.17 10.16 0.36
CA GLY A 206 7.75 9.38 1.46
C GLY A 206 9.10 8.84 1.05
N TYR A 207 10.02 8.80 2.00
CA TYR A 207 11.41 8.41 1.77
C TYR A 207 11.84 7.32 2.73
N ALA A 208 12.83 6.54 2.30
CA ALA A 208 13.42 5.48 3.13
C ALA A 208 14.25 6.03 4.30
N ASP A 209 14.63 7.32 4.30
CA ASP A 209 15.27 7.97 5.46
C ASP A 209 14.25 8.51 6.49
N GLY A 210 12.96 8.26 6.30
CA GLY A 210 11.91 8.72 7.20
C GLY A 210 11.38 10.12 6.93
N ARG A 211 11.88 10.79 5.89
CA ARG A 211 11.31 12.06 5.47
C ARG A 211 9.94 11.87 4.82
N ILE A 212 9.05 12.79 5.13
CA ILE A 212 7.81 13.03 4.39
C ILE A 212 7.86 14.48 3.90
N ILE A 213 7.99 14.68 2.60
CA ILE A 213 8.15 16.01 2.00
C ILE A 213 6.88 16.37 1.21
N HIS A 214 6.34 17.54 1.52
CA HIS A 214 5.24 18.15 0.77
C HIS A 214 5.80 19.08 -0.29
N TRP A 215 5.39 18.86 -1.53
CA TRP A 215 5.82 19.58 -2.70
C TRP A 215 4.65 20.35 -3.29
N HIS A 216 4.90 21.59 -3.70
CA HIS A 216 4.11 22.24 -4.73
C HIS A 216 4.67 21.80 -6.09
N TYR A 217 4.09 20.74 -6.68
CA TYR A 217 4.76 19.98 -7.75
C TYR A 217 4.91 20.74 -9.07
N THR A 218 4.15 21.81 -9.31
CA THR A 218 4.31 22.64 -10.51
C THR A 218 5.42 23.67 -10.38
N SER A 219 5.65 24.23 -9.19
CA SER A 219 6.77 25.18 -8.93
C SER A 219 8.06 24.47 -8.52
N GLY A 220 7.96 23.25 -7.98
CA GLY A 220 9.09 22.52 -7.39
C GLY A 220 9.48 22.99 -6.00
N GLN A 221 8.67 23.86 -5.37
CA GLN A 221 8.93 24.34 -4.02
C GLN A 221 8.52 23.29 -2.97
N ILE A 222 9.32 23.21 -1.91
CA ILE A 222 8.99 22.45 -0.72
C ILE A 222 8.06 23.32 0.13
N ILE A 223 6.91 22.75 0.48
CA ILE A 223 5.93 23.37 1.37
C ILE A 223 6.30 23.06 2.82
N SER A 224 6.62 21.80 3.10
CA SER A 224 7.01 21.33 4.43
C SER A 224 7.78 20.02 4.35
N THR A 225 8.55 19.75 5.40
CA THR A 225 9.25 18.48 5.61
C THR A 225 8.94 17.99 7.03
N ILE A 226 8.57 16.73 7.14
CA ILE A 226 8.41 16.00 8.40
C ILE A 226 9.49 14.92 8.43
N GLN A 227 10.08 14.69 9.60
CA GLN A 227 11.08 13.63 9.82
C GLN A 227 10.53 12.66 10.86
N GLU A 228 10.43 11.38 10.50
CA GLU A 228 10.26 10.28 11.44
C GLU A 228 11.61 9.55 11.53
N ASP A 229 12.25 9.61 12.69
CA ASP A 229 13.58 9.02 12.86
C ASP A 229 13.52 7.49 12.85
N ASP A 230 14.52 6.87 12.22
CA ASP A 230 14.71 5.41 12.15
C ASP A 230 13.55 4.61 11.51
N ILE A 231 12.70 5.27 10.71
CA ILE A 231 11.55 4.64 10.05
C ILE A 231 11.62 4.89 8.55
N GLN A 232 11.57 3.83 7.74
CA GLN A 232 11.35 3.97 6.30
C GLN A 232 9.86 4.21 6.06
N ILE A 233 9.49 5.25 5.31
CA ILE A 233 8.10 5.46 4.90
C ILE A 233 7.82 4.57 3.69
N ASN A 234 6.77 3.76 3.73
CA ASN A 234 6.41 2.83 2.65
C ASN A 234 5.09 3.20 1.98
N GLY A 235 4.09 3.57 2.79
CA GLY A 235 2.72 3.83 2.34
C GLY A 235 2.29 5.26 2.64
N LEU A 236 1.56 5.87 1.71
CA LEU A 236 0.96 7.19 1.86
C LEU A 236 -0.47 7.20 1.31
N SER A 237 -1.39 7.84 2.04
CA SER A 237 -2.76 8.08 1.56
C SER A 237 -3.29 9.39 2.09
N TYR A 238 -3.87 10.21 1.22
CA TYR A 238 -4.74 11.30 1.65
C TYR A 238 -6.12 10.78 2.03
N GLN A 239 -6.75 11.47 2.97
CA GLN A 239 -8.16 11.32 3.27
C GLN A 239 -8.98 11.79 2.07
N ALA A 240 -9.96 10.98 1.66
CA ALA A 240 -10.89 11.38 0.62
C ALA A 240 -11.85 12.48 1.11
N GLY A 241 -12.54 13.14 0.19
CA GLY A 241 -13.51 14.18 0.51
C GLY A 241 -14.76 13.67 1.16
N TYR A 242 -15.01 14.15 2.38
CA TYR A 242 -16.33 14.17 2.97
C TYR A 242 -16.82 15.62 3.04
N ASN A 243 -18.04 15.90 2.56
CA ASN A 243 -18.67 17.23 2.60
C ASN A 243 -17.75 18.40 2.15
N ASP A 244 -17.19 18.30 0.94
CA ASP A 244 -16.40 19.35 0.27
C ASP A 244 -15.01 19.69 0.84
N ALA A 245 -14.50 18.92 1.83
CA ALA A 245 -13.17 19.14 2.42
C ALA A 245 -12.24 17.91 2.32
N PRO A 246 -11.87 17.45 1.10
CA PRO A 246 -10.98 16.31 0.89
C PRO A 246 -9.54 16.60 1.27
N GLY A 247 -8.81 15.66 1.87
CA GLY A 247 -7.38 15.80 2.11
C GLY A 247 -7.01 16.71 3.27
N GLN A 248 -7.88 16.86 4.27
CA GLN A 248 -7.56 17.53 5.54
C GLN A 248 -6.50 16.76 6.32
N TYR A 249 -6.53 15.43 6.22
CA TYR A 249 -5.53 14.56 6.80
C TYR A 249 -4.85 13.70 5.73
N PHE A 250 -3.65 13.25 6.04
CA PHE A 250 -3.02 12.15 5.32
C PHE A 250 -2.40 11.15 6.31
N ALA A 251 -2.26 9.92 5.86
CA ALA A 251 -1.74 8.81 6.61
C ALA A 251 -0.40 8.40 6.01
N ALA A 252 0.55 8.03 6.87
CA ALA A 252 1.80 7.41 6.50
C ALA A 252 2.01 6.12 7.30
N CYS A 253 2.63 5.13 6.68
CA CYS A 253 3.02 3.88 7.32
C CYS A 253 4.40 3.43 6.80
N GLY A 254 5.08 2.55 7.52
CA GLY A 254 6.50 2.32 7.27
C GLY A 254 7.07 0.99 7.76
N SER A 255 8.39 0.98 7.99
CA SER A 255 9.14 -0.17 8.49
C SER A 255 8.83 -0.55 9.94
N ASP A 256 7.99 0.23 10.63
CA ASP A 256 7.46 -0.10 11.94
C ASP A 256 6.00 -0.58 11.84
N THR A 257 5.34 -0.72 12.99
CA THR A 257 3.98 -1.28 13.08
C THR A 257 2.89 -0.21 13.21
N THR A 258 3.23 1.06 13.01
CA THR A 258 2.37 2.20 13.34
C THR A 258 1.83 2.85 12.07
N VAL A 259 0.53 3.16 12.05
CA VAL A 259 -0.05 4.08 11.07
C VAL A 259 -0.16 5.46 11.68
N ARG A 260 0.44 6.46 11.04
CA ARG A 260 0.55 7.83 11.52
C ARG A 260 -0.38 8.74 10.74
N ILE A 261 -1.19 9.54 11.43
CA ILE A 261 -2.09 10.52 10.81
C ILE A 261 -1.53 11.93 11.04
N TYR A 262 -1.49 12.71 9.98
CA TYR A 262 -1.01 14.08 9.98
C TYR A 262 -2.09 15.01 9.46
N ASP A 263 -2.13 16.21 10.02
CA ASP A 263 -2.91 17.32 9.51
C ASP A 263 -2.20 17.88 8.26
N ALA A 264 -2.91 17.91 7.13
CA ALA A 264 -2.36 18.32 5.84
C ALA A 264 -2.23 19.83 5.67
N GLN A 265 -2.82 20.63 6.57
CA GLN A 265 -2.74 22.09 6.55
C GLN A 265 -1.53 22.58 7.35
N ASN A 266 -1.31 22.05 8.54
CA ASN A 266 -0.22 22.48 9.42
C ASN A 266 0.96 21.49 9.46
N HIS A 267 0.84 20.34 8.81
CA HIS A 267 1.87 19.31 8.66
C HIS A 267 2.35 18.71 9.99
N LYS A 268 1.50 18.71 11.01
CA LYS A 268 1.80 18.11 12.31
C LYS A 268 1.17 16.74 12.43
N LYS A 269 1.87 15.85 13.14
CA LYS A 269 1.33 14.55 13.52
C LYS A 269 0.21 14.74 14.54
N VAL A 270 -0.93 14.13 14.26
CA VAL A 270 -2.16 14.23 15.07
C VAL A 270 -2.39 12.95 15.86
N LEU A 271 -2.10 11.79 15.25
CA LEU A 271 -2.40 10.49 15.85
C LEU A 271 -1.38 9.43 15.40
N ASP A 272 -0.94 8.62 16.36
CA ASP A 272 -0.22 7.36 16.12
C ASP A 272 -1.17 6.20 16.45
N MET A 273 -1.53 5.41 15.44
CA MET A 273 -2.31 4.18 15.60
C MET A 273 -1.34 3.01 15.66
N ASN A 274 -0.96 2.68 16.89
CA ASN A 274 0.11 1.74 17.17
C ASN A 274 -0.26 0.30 16.76
N GLY A 275 0.77 -0.47 16.43
CA GLY A 275 0.65 -1.88 16.15
C GLY A 275 0.25 -2.71 17.36
N GLY A 276 0.05 -4.01 17.10
CA GLY A 276 -0.36 -4.97 18.10
C GLY A 276 0.18 -6.36 17.84
N GLN A 277 0.11 -7.23 18.86
CA GLN A 277 0.61 -8.61 18.79
C GLN A 277 -0.56 -9.59 18.58
N GLY A 278 -1.45 -9.28 17.63
CA GLY A 278 -2.60 -10.11 17.30
C GLY A 278 -3.58 -10.25 18.48
N PHE A 279 -3.62 -11.43 19.09
CA PHE A 279 -4.58 -11.77 20.15
C PHE A 279 -4.46 -10.93 21.43
N VAL A 280 -3.30 -10.29 21.67
CA VAL A 280 -3.05 -9.48 22.88
C VAL A 280 -3.43 -8.01 22.67
N SER A 281 -3.18 -7.48 21.47
CA SER A 281 -3.54 -6.13 21.09
C SER A 281 -3.79 -6.06 19.59
N ALA A 282 -4.87 -5.39 19.21
CA ALA A 282 -5.24 -5.23 17.81
C ALA A 282 -4.29 -4.25 17.11
N GLY A 283 -3.81 -4.63 15.92
CA GLY A 283 -2.90 -3.82 15.11
C GLY A 283 -1.89 -4.69 14.37
N HIS A 284 -1.01 -4.03 13.62
CA HIS A 284 0.05 -4.71 12.89
C HIS A 284 1.15 -5.24 13.81
N SER A 285 1.69 -6.41 13.51
CA SER A 285 2.81 -7.01 14.25
C SER A 285 4.13 -6.97 13.46
N ASN A 286 4.11 -6.40 12.26
CA ASN A 286 5.27 -6.27 11.38
C ASN A 286 5.15 -5.01 10.50
N ARG A 287 6.15 -4.77 9.64
CA ARG A 287 6.23 -3.65 8.70
C ARG A 287 4.94 -3.50 7.90
N ILE A 288 4.52 -2.25 7.73
CA ILE A 288 3.34 -1.87 6.96
C ILE A 288 3.80 -1.30 5.62
N PHE A 289 3.22 -1.80 4.54
CA PHE A 289 3.58 -1.39 3.18
C PHE A 289 2.54 -0.50 2.53
N ALA A 290 1.26 -0.78 2.75
CA ALA A 290 0.17 -0.02 2.17
C ALA A 290 -0.75 0.55 3.25
N VAL A 291 -1.26 1.76 3.00
CA VAL A 291 -2.33 2.39 3.79
C VAL A 291 -3.28 3.10 2.83
N LYS A 292 -4.59 3.02 3.11
CA LYS A 292 -5.64 3.67 2.32
C LYS A 292 -6.75 4.18 3.20
N PHE A 293 -7.07 5.46 3.08
CA PHE A 293 -8.30 6.00 3.66
C PHE A 293 -9.53 5.43 2.95
N HIS A 294 -10.59 5.25 3.72
CA HIS A 294 -11.89 4.94 3.16
C HIS A 294 -12.40 6.14 2.33
N PRO A 295 -12.93 5.91 1.11
CA PRO A 295 -13.25 7.00 0.19
C PRO A 295 -14.47 7.82 0.61
N THR A 296 -15.34 7.27 1.47
CA THR A 296 -16.60 7.92 1.89
C THR A 296 -16.75 8.06 3.40
N ASP A 297 -15.84 7.47 4.20
CA ASP A 297 -15.85 7.57 5.66
C ASP A 297 -14.54 8.21 6.10
N GLN A 298 -14.65 9.44 6.61
CA GLN A 298 -13.50 10.27 6.95
C GLN A 298 -12.68 9.71 8.13
N HIS A 299 -13.25 8.81 8.95
CA HIS A 299 -12.59 8.30 10.14
C HIS A 299 -11.92 6.95 9.94
N MET A 300 -12.24 6.27 8.83
CA MET A 300 -11.83 4.90 8.59
C MET A 300 -10.71 4.82 7.56
N LEU A 301 -9.79 3.89 7.77
CA LEU A 301 -8.74 3.53 6.83
C LEU A 301 -8.35 2.06 6.99
N ILE A 302 -7.71 1.51 5.98
CA ILE A 302 -7.12 0.17 6.01
C ILE A 302 -5.61 0.25 5.80
N SER A 303 -4.89 -0.74 6.32
CA SER A 303 -3.48 -0.92 6.02
C SER A 303 -3.12 -2.39 5.86
N GLY A 304 -2.05 -2.67 5.11
CA GLY A 304 -1.58 -4.01 4.84
C GLY A 304 -0.07 -4.12 4.99
N GLY A 305 0.40 -5.24 5.51
CA GLY A 305 1.82 -5.46 5.80
C GLY A 305 2.29 -6.90 5.73
N TRP A 306 3.50 -7.11 6.24
CA TRP A 306 4.20 -8.41 6.25
C TRP A 306 3.71 -9.39 7.31
N ASP A 307 2.76 -9.00 8.14
CA ASP A 307 2.09 -9.89 9.08
C ASP A 307 0.92 -10.68 8.47
N ASN A 308 0.73 -10.57 7.15
CA ASN A 308 -0.34 -11.21 6.39
C ASN A 308 -1.74 -10.75 6.80
N THR A 309 -1.85 -9.50 7.26
CA THR A 309 -3.13 -8.92 7.66
C THR A 309 -3.43 -7.64 6.89
N ILE A 310 -4.73 -7.43 6.67
CA ILE A 310 -5.30 -6.12 6.40
C ILE A 310 -5.95 -5.65 7.69
N GLN A 311 -5.47 -4.56 8.26
CA GLN A 311 -5.99 -3.95 9.48
C GLN A 311 -6.95 -2.82 9.14
N PHE A 312 -8.04 -2.69 9.90
CA PHE A 312 -9.00 -1.59 9.81
C PHE A 312 -8.82 -0.68 10.99
N TRP A 313 -8.65 0.62 10.75
CA TRP A 313 -8.44 1.59 11.80
C TRP A 313 -9.55 2.61 11.82
N ASP A 314 -9.98 2.95 13.03
CA ASP A 314 -10.87 4.07 13.29
C ASP A 314 -10.09 5.14 14.06
N THR A 315 -9.91 6.29 13.43
CA THR A 315 -9.19 7.45 13.98
C THR A 315 -9.80 7.99 15.28
N ARG A 316 -11.04 7.62 15.62
CA ARG A 316 -11.74 8.05 16.85
C ARG A 316 -11.37 7.21 18.07
N VAL A 317 -10.90 5.98 17.88
CA VAL A 317 -10.52 5.06 18.98
C VAL A 317 -9.02 4.81 19.05
N GLY A 318 -8.28 5.06 17.96
CA GLY A 318 -6.81 5.06 17.96
C GLY A 318 -6.16 3.68 17.94
N HIS A 319 -6.92 2.61 17.70
CA HIS A 319 -6.42 1.25 17.52
C HIS A 319 -7.15 0.53 16.39
N SER A 320 -6.63 -0.62 15.94
CA SER A 320 -7.30 -1.45 14.95
C SER A 320 -8.62 -1.98 15.52
N VAL A 321 -9.69 -1.90 14.74
CA VAL A 321 -11.04 -2.33 15.13
C VAL A 321 -11.44 -3.66 14.50
N ARG A 322 -10.72 -4.10 13.47
CA ARG A 322 -10.94 -5.37 12.76
C ARG A 322 -9.72 -5.71 11.91
N SER A 323 -9.59 -6.98 11.54
CA SER A 323 -8.59 -7.43 10.57
C SER A 323 -9.12 -8.51 9.63
N ILE A 324 -8.57 -8.58 8.42
CA ILE A 324 -8.63 -9.74 7.51
C ILE A 324 -7.26 -10.43 7.53
N TYR A 325 -7.24 -11.77 7.55
CA TYR A 325 -6.02 -12.56 7.51
C TYR A 325 -5.89 -13.27 6.16
N GLY A 326 -4.68 -13.34 5.61
CA GLY A 326 -4.39 -14.04 4.35
C GLY A 326 -3.49 -13.22 3.43
N PRO A 327 -3.90 -12.00 3.03
CA PRO A 327 -3.14 -11.20 2.07
C PRO A 327 -1.75 -10.82 2.56
N HIS A 328 -0.71 -11.17 1.78
CA HIS A 328 0.68 -10.81 2.06
C HIS A 328 1.06 -9.53 1.30
N ILE A 329 0.99 -8.38 1.96
CA ILE A 329 1.15 -7.07 1.32
C ILE A 329 2.59 -6.60 1.44
N CYS A 330 3.27 -6.44 0.30
CA CYS A 330 4.66 -5.95 0.25
C CYS A 330 4.87 -4.76 -0.70
N GLY A 331 3.80 -4.12 -1.17
CA GLY A 331 3.92 -2.96 -2.05
C GLY A 331 3.09 -1.78 -1.55
N ALA A 332 3.57 -0.57 -1.80
CA ALA A 332 2.89 0.69 -1.49
C ALA A 332 1.45 0.78 -2.01
N ASP A 333 1.24 0.16 -3.17
CA ASP A 333 0.03 0.22 -3.96
C ASP A 333 -0.67 -1.14 -4.06
N ALA A 334 -0.37 -2.07 -3.16
CA ALA A 334 -0.93 -3.41 -3.16
C ALA A 334 -2.30 -3.51 -2.46
N LEU A 335 -2.84 -2.38 -1.98
CA LEU A 335 -4.13 -2.33 -1.29
C LEU A 335 -4.92 -1.13 -1.77
N ASP A 336 -6.19 -1.33 -2.10
CA ASP A 336 -7.10 -0.28 -2.58
C ASP A 336 -8.53 -0.48 -2.07
N ILE A 337 -9.33 0.58 -2.08
CA ILE A 337 -10.78 0.55 -1.80
C ILE A 337 -11.51 1.12 -3.01
N ASN A 338 -12.57 0.44 -3.47
CA ASN A 338 -13.35 0.92 -4.60
C ASN A 338 -14.03 2.26 -4.30
N ALA A 339 -14.44 3.01 -5.32
CA ALA A 339 -14.97 4.36 -5.14
C ALA A 339 -16.22 4.45 -4.24
N SER A 340 -17.03 3.39 -4.16
CA SER A 340 -18.20 3.31 -3.28
C SER A 340 -17.86 3.03 -1.81
N GLY A 341 -16.63 2.57 -1.51
CA GLY A 341 -16.23 2.16 -0.15
C GLY A 341 -16.75 0.78 0.25
N THR A 342 -17.21 -0.03 -0.69
CA THR A 342 -17.86 -1.30 -0.39
C THR A 342 -16.94 -2.49 -0.54
N GLU A 343 -15.85 -2.36 -1.31
CA GLU A 343 -14.94 -3.46 -1.60
C GLU A 343 -13.47 -3.06 -1.42
N ILE A 344 -12.68 -4.00 -0.94
CA ILE A 344 -11.23 -3.91 -0.82
C ILE A 344 -10.59 -4.76 -1.91
N LEU A 345 -9.53 -4.26 -2.53
CA LEU A 345 -8.67 -5.02 -3.43
C LEU A 345 -7.32 -5.24 -2.78
N SER A 346 -6.85 -6.48 -2.76
CA SER A 346 -5.50 -6.84 -2.28
C SER A 346 -4.68 -7.52 -3.36
N ALA A 347 -3.47 -7.01 -3.57
CA ALA A 347 -2.42 -7.62 -4.37
C ALA A 347 -1.39 -8.27 -3.45
N SER A 348 -1.40 -9.59 -3.38
CA SER A 348 -0.54 -10.37 -2.52
C SER A 348 0.78 -10.73 -3.21
N PHE A 349 1.87 -10.62 -2.48
CA PHE A 349 3.16 -11.20 -2.85
C PHE A 349 3.20 -12.68 -2.49
N ALA A 350 2.26 -13.42 -3.08
CA ALA A 350 2.08 -14.84 -2.86
C ALA A 350 2.06 -15.58 -4.20
N LYS A 351 2.30 -16.88 -4.15
CA LYS A 351 2.27 -17.72 -5.36
C LYS A 351 0.85 -18.13 -5.76
N THR A 352 -0.08 -18.07 -4.83
CA THR A 352 -1.52 -18.32 -5.01
C THR A 352 -2.29 -17.11 -4.49
N ASP A 353 -3.55 -16.98 -4.88
CA ASP A 353 -4.47 -15.99 -4.33
C ASP A 353 -3.89 -14.56 -4.41
N GLN A 354 -3.32 -14.26 -5.59
CA GLN A 354 -2.47 -13.08 -5.74
C GLN A 354 -3.29 -11.79 -5.83
N LEU A 355 -4.53 -11.88 -6.31
CA LEU A 355 -5.43 -10.74 -6.48
C LEU A 355 -6.81 -11.12 -5.95
N GLU A 356 -7.24 -10.48 -4.88
CA GLU A 356 -8.48 -10.82 -4.18
C GLU A 356 -9.31 -9.57 -3.90
N THR A 357 -10.63 -9.72 -3.97
CA THR A 357 -11.60 -8.70 -3.55
C THR A 357 -12.32 -9.15 -2.28
N TRP A 358 -12.60 -8.20 -1.40
CA TRP A 358 -13.21 -8.45 -0.09
C TRP A 358 -14.34 -7.47 0.15
N ASP A 359 -15.40 -7.94 0.80
CA ASP A 359 -16.48 -7.07 1.25
C ASP A 359 -15.95 -6.20 2.40
N TYR A 360 -16.03 -4.88 2.23
CA TYR A 360 -15.49 -3.96 3.20
C TYR A 360 -16.20 -4.13 4.54
N ALA A 361 -17.53 -4.26 4.60
CA ALA A 361 -18.27 -4.24 5.86
C ALA A 361 -18.07 -5.52 6.71
N THR A 362 -18.06 -6.68 6.08
CA THR A 362 -17.99 -8.00 6.72
C THR A 362 -16.58 -8.54 6.78
N GLY A 363 -15.72 -8.17 5.84
CA GLY A 363 -14.37 -8.74 5.68
C GLY A 363 -14.38 -10.13 5.04
N ALA A 364 -15.51 -10.55 4.48
CA ALA A 364 -15.60 -11.79 3.73
C ALA A 364 -14.88 -11.66 2.38
N LEU A 365 -14.18 -12.72 1.97
CA LEU A 365 -13.66 -12.85 0.62
C LEU A 365 -14.84 -12.87 -0.37
N LEU A 366 -14.82 -11.98 -1.35
CA LEU A 366 -15.81 -11.93 -2.43
C LEU A 366 -15.35 -12.76 -3.62
N GLU A 367 -14.14 -12.50 -4.12
CA GLU A 367 -13.60 -13.15 -5.30
C GLU A 367 -12.07 -13.24 -5.25
N THR A 368 -11.53 -14.37 -5.71
CA THR A 368 -10.12 -14.50 -6.07
C THR A 368 -10.01 -14.37 -7.58
N ILE A 369 -9.46 -13.27 -8.07
CA ILE A 369 -9.35 -12.97 -9.51
C ILE A 369 -8.22 -13.81 -10.09
N PRO A 370 -8.50 -14.75 -11.01
CA PRO A 370 -7.47 -15.65 -11.52
C PRO A 370 -6.38 -14.89 -12.28
N TRP A 371 -5.15 -14.92 -11.77
CA TRP A 371 -4.03 -14.30 -12.46
C TRP A 371 -3.62 -15.04 -13.74
N SER A 372 -3.68 -16.38 -13.72
CA SER A 372 -3.46 -17.25 -14.88
C SER A 372 -4.72 -18.06 -15.15
N ILE A 373 -5.12 -18.14 -16.42
CA ILE A 373 -6.34 -18.84 -16.85
C ILE A 373 -6.05 -20.31 -17.23
N MET A 374 -4.79 -20.66 -17.52
CA MET A 374 -4.43 -22.02 -17.92
C MET A 374 -4.26 -22.96 -16.72
N GLU A 375 -5.11 -23.98 -16.62
CA GLU A 375 -4.91 -25.13 -15.73
C GLU A 375 -3.55 -25.80 -16.05
N GLY A 376 -2.68 -25.92 -15.05
CA GLY A 376 -1.39 -26.62 -15.15
C GLY A 376 -0.18 -25.73 -15.47
N GLU A 377 -0.35 -24.49 -15.91
CA GLU A 377 0.77 -23.55 -16.03
C GLU A 377 1.09 -22.91 -14.67
N LYS A 378 2.23 -23.31 -14.08
CA LYS A 378 2.80 -22.70 -12.86
C LYS A 378 3.41 -21.30 -13.10
N LYS A 379 2.81 -20.47 -13.95
CA LYS A 379 3.24 -19.08 -14.10
C LYS A 379 2.65 -18.26 -12.96
N SER A 380 3.44 -18.17 -11.89
CA SER A 380 3.11 -17.38 -10.70
C SER A 380 3.69 -15.97 -10.86
N SER A 381 2.85 -14.95 -10.68
CA SER A 381 3.28 -13.56 -10.48
C SER A 381 2.92 -13.13 -9.07
N MET A 382 3.91 -12.71 -8.30
CA MET A 382 3.73 -12.10 -6.98
C MET A 382 3.49 -10.61 -7.21
N LEU A 383 2.40 -10.07 -6.67
CA LEU A 383 1.95 -8.71 -7.00
C LEU A 383 2.51 -7.69 -6.01
N TYR A 384 2.96 -6.55 -6.54
CA TYR A 384 3.38 -5.38 -5.76
C TYR A 384 2.34 -4.26 -5.81
N SER A 385 1.46 -4.28 -6.80
CA SER A 385 0.53 -3.17 -7.02
C SER A 385 -0.74 -3.66 -7.67
N ALA A 386 -1.86 -3.19 -7.15
CA ALA A 386 -3.17 -3.30 -7.78
C ALA A 386 -4.02 -2.08 -7.42
N SER A 387 -4.83 -1.61 -8.37
CA SER A 387 -5.74 -0.51 -8.13
C SER A 387 -7.03 -0.68 -8.92
N PHE A 388 -8.10 -0.27 -8.28
CA PHE A 388 -9.38 -0.05 -8.91
C PHE A 388 -9.29 1.16 -9.85
N GLY A 389 -9.90 1.06 -11.04
CA GLY A 389 -10.27 2.21 -11.86
C GLY A 389 -11.16 3.20 -11.11
N LYS A 390 -11.06 4.48 -11.47
CA LYS A 390 -11.67 5.60 -10.72
C LYS A 390 -12.67 6.39 -11.54
N SER A 391 -13.11 5.86 -12.69
CA SER A 391 -14.01 6.56 -13.58
C SER A 391 -15.36 6.85 -12.91
N LYS A 392 -15.91 8.04 -13.19
CA LYS A 392 -17.21 8.48 -12.68
C LYS A 392 -18.39 7.62 -13.16
N GLY A 393 -18.18 6.75 -14.15
CA GLY A 393 -19.17 5.79 -14.65
C GLY A 393 -19.33 4.53 -13.78
N GLY A 394 -18.63 4.46 -12.64
CA GLY A 394 -18.58 3.29 -11.77
C GLY A 394 -17.33 2.46 -11.98
N GLN A 395 -17.07 1.55 -11.05
CA GLN A 395 -15.92 0.65 -11.08
C GLN A 395 -16.04 -0.31 -12.27
N GLN A 396 -15.15 -0.20 -13.25
CA GLN A 396 -15.17 -1.10 -14.41
C GLN A 396 -13.94 -1.98 -14.50
N TYR A 397 -12.79 -1.49 -14.05
CA TYR A 397 -11.52 -2.16 -14.30
C TYR A 397 -10.64 -2.25 -13.07
N ILE A 398 -9.77 -3.25 -13.07
CA ILE A 398 -8.65 -3.38 -12.13
C ILE A 398 -7.37 -3.39 -12.95
N ILE A 399 -6.36 -2.66 -12.52
CA ILE A 399 -4.99 -2.78 -13.03
C ILE A 399 -4.13 -3.39 -11.94
N ALA A 400 -3.25 -4.33 -12.30
CA ALA A 400 -2.33 -4.94 -11.36
C ALA A 400 -1.01 -5.30 -12.03
N GLY A 401 0.07 -5.31 -11.25
CA GLY A 401 1.41 -5.60 -11.73
C GLY A 401 2.31 -6.17 -10.65
N GLY A 402 3.32 -6.92 -11.09
CA GLY A 402 4.21 -7.60 -10.16
C GLY A 402 5.46 -8.20 -10.80
N CYS A 403 6.04 -9.17 -10.08
CA CYS A 403 7.18 -9.94 -10.54
C CYS A 403 6.86 -11.43 -10.62
N GLY A 404 7.50 -12.12 -11.56
CA GLY A 404 7.26 -13.54 -11.77
C GLY A 404 7.99 -14.04 -13.00
N SER A 405 7.48 -15.12 -13.59
CA SER A 405 8.11 -15.73 -14.77
C SER A 405 8.23 -14.76 -15.96
N ASN A 406 7.27 -13.84 -16.09
CA ASN A 406 7.22 -12.92 -17.22
C ASN A 406 7.34 -11.44 -16.84
N ASN A 407 7.33 -11.08 -15.55
CA ASN A 407 7.18 -9.71 -15.01
C ASN A 407 6.14 -8.91 -15.82
N GLU A 408 4.91 -8.80 -15.32
CA GLU A 408 3.81 -8.37 -16.18
C GLU A 408 2.83 -7.42 -15.49
N ILE A 409 2.02 -6.78 -16.32
CA ILE A 409 0.91 -5.91 -15.95
C ILE A 409 -0.33 -6.48 -16.62
N LYS A 410 -1.43 -6.59 -15.86
CA LYS A 410 -2.71 -7.03 -16.39
C LYS A 410 -3.81 -6.04 -16.01
N MET A 411 -4.70 -5.81 -16.96
CA MET A 411 -5.93 -5.08 -16.76
C MET A 411 -7.10 -6.06 -16.86
N PHE A 412 -7.98 -6.02 -15.87
CA PHE A 412 -9.15 -6.90 -15.76
C PHE A 412 -10.42 -6.07 -15.84
N ASN A 413 -11.47 -6.66 -16.40
CA ASN A 413 -12.82 -6.15 -16.27
C ASN A 413 -13.46 -6.73 -15.00
N VAL A 414 -13.95 -5.86 -14.11
CA VAL A 414 -14.49 -6.25 -12.79
C VAL A 414 -15.75 -7.09 -12.91
N GLN A 415 -16.60 -6.85 -13.92
CA GLN A 415 -17.86 -7.59 -14.07
C GLN A 415 -17.64 -9.02 -14.56
N THR A 416 -16.58 -9.26 -15.33
CA THR A 416 -16.31 -10.57 -15.93
C THR A 416 -15.19 -11.35 -15.25
N GLY A 417 -14.38 -10.69 -14.42
CA GLY A 417 -13.15 -11.25 -13.84
C GLY A 417 -12.05 -11.55 -14.87
N ARG A 418 -12.23 -11.16 -16.14
CA ARG A 418 -11.32 -11.54 -17.24
C ARG A 418 -10.29 -10.46 -17.54
N ALA A 419 -9.07 -10.88 -17.88
CA ALA A 419 -8.04 -10.00 -18.38
C ALA A 419 -8.38 -9.49 -19.79
N ILE A 420 -8.35 -8.17 -19.96
CA ILE A 420 -8.62 -7.46 -21.23
C ILE A 420 -7.37 -6.81 -21.83
N GLY A 421 -6.30 -6.71 -21.04
CA GLY A 421 -5.00 -6.20 -21.47
C GLY A 421 -3.88 -6.88 -20.72
N VAL A 422 -2.80 -7.21 -21.41
CA VAL A 422 -1.56 -7.71 -20.78
C VAL A 422 -0.36 -7.00 -21.39
N VAL A 423 0.58 -6.59 -20.54
CA VAL A 423 1.94 -6.22 -20.93
C VAL A 423 2.90 -7.14 -20.19
N GLN A 424 3.76 -7.85 -20.93
CA GLN A 424 4.65 -8.87 -20.37
C GLN A 424 6.05 -8.81 -20.97
N GLY A 425 7.01 -9.44 -20.30
CA GLY A 425 8.41 -9.47 -20.73
C GLY A 425 9.21 -8.27 -20.25
N PHE A 426 8.80 -7.62 -19.15
CA PHE A 426 9.64 -6.62 -18.51
C PHE A 426 10.94 -7.28 -18.03
N THR A 427 12.07 -6.60 -18.22
CA THR A 427 13.38 -7.15 -17.88
C THR A 427 13.54 -7.39 -16.37
N HIS A 428 12.79 -6.67 -15.54
CA HIS A 428 12.78 -6.77 -14.08
C HIS A 428 11.36 -6.55 -13.54
N SER A 429 11.20 -6.70 -12.23
CA SER A 429 9.95 -6.54 -11.47
C SER A 429 9.24 -5.21 -11.74
N VAL A 430 7.91 -5.27 -11.84
CA VAL A 430 7.02 -4.10 -11.81
C VAL A 430 6.64 -3.81 -10.36
N TYR A 431 7.02 -2.65 -9.83
CA TYR A 431 6.76 -2.28 -8.43
C TYR A 431 5.46 -1.49 -8.27
N SER A 432 5.11 -0.66 -9.25
CA SER A 432 3.92 0.17 -9.19
C SER A 432 3.26 0.28 -10.55
N VAL A 433 1.94 0.18 -10.56
CA VAL A 433 1.09 0.46 -11.70
C VAL A 433 0.04 1.48 -11.29
N ALA A 434 -0.32 2.37 -12.21
CA ALA A 434 -1.39 3.33 -12.01
C ALA A 434 -2.27 3.39 -13.25
N LEU A 435 -3.58 3.44 -13.03
CA LEU A 435 -4.58 3.78 -14.03
C LEU A 435 -4.97 5.25 -13.82
N SER A 436 -5.05 6.01 -14.92
CA SER A 436 -5.50 7.41 -14.87
C SER A 436 -6.94 7.52 -14.39
N ASN A 437 -7.33 8.67 -13.84
CA ASN A 437 -8.68 8.86 -13.27
C ASN A 437 -9.78 8.74 -14.34
N ASN A 438 -9.47 9.11 -15.58
CA ASN A 438 -10.33 8.90 -16.74
C ASN A 438 -10.23 7.49 -17.37
N GLU A 439 -9.37 6.63 -16.81
CA GLU A 439 -9.10 5.25 -17.23
C GLU A 439 -8.60 5.10 -18.68
N ARG A 440 -8.07 6.16 -19.30
CA ARG A 440 -7.55 6.12 -20.67
C ARG A 440 -6.05 5.89 -20.76
N MET A 441 -5.33 5.92 -19.64
CA MET A 441 -3.89 5.75 -19.60
C MET A 441 -3.47 4.87 -18.44
N VAL A 442 -2.46 4.03 -18.66
CA VAL A 442 -1.77 3.28 -17.61
C VAL A 442 -0.31 3.70 -17.58
N ALA A 443 0.22 3.86 -16.37
CA ALA A 443 1.64 4.08 -16.12
C ALA A 443 2.22 2.94 -15.29
N ALA A 444 3.49 2.62 -15.52
CA ALA A 444 4.20 1.58 -14.78
C ALA A 444 5.64 1.95 -14.50
N GLY A 445 6.10 1.58 -13.30
CA GLY A 445 7.46 1.75 -12.82
C GLY A 445 7.95 0.51 -12.09
N GLY A 446 9.27 0.30 -12.08
CA GLY A 446 9.87 -0.83 -11.37
C GLY A 446 11.38 -0.86 -11.45
N ALA A 447 11.96 -2.03 -11.19
CA ALA A 447 13.41 -2.27 -11.20
C ALA A 447 14.05 -2.14 -12.59
N PHE A 448 13.24 -2.11 -13.66
CA PHE A 448 13.70 -1.94 -15.03
C PHE A 448 14.10 -0.49 -15.39
N LYS A 449 14.15 0.40 -14.39
CA LYS A 449 14.67 1.78 -14.46
C LYS A 449 14.08 2.57 -15.63
N ALA A 450 12.77 2.52 -15.74
CA ALA A 450 12.04 3.29 -16.74
C ALA A 450 10.63 3.59 -16.24
N VAL A 451 10.03 4.61 -16.82
CA VAL A 451 8.59 4.86 -16.74
C VAL A 451 7.99 4.46 -18.08
N TYR A 452 7.08 3.48 -18.04
CA TYR A 452 6.26 3.12 -19.18
C TYR A 452 4.90 3.78 -19.06
N SER A 453 4.36 4.28 -20.16
CA SER A 453 2.94 4.62 -20.25
C SER A 453 2.29 4.03 -21.50
N TYR A 454 1.02 3.70 -21.34
CA TYR A 454 0.18 3.10 -22.37
C TYR A 454 -1.13 3.88 -22.44
N ASP A 455 -1.60 4.20 -23.64
CA ASP A 455 -3.00 4.54 -23.84
C ASP A 455 -3.83 3.24 -23.76
N VAL A 456 -5.07 3.35 -23.30
CA VAL A 456 -6.04 2.24 -23.17
C VAL A 456 -7.12 2.41 -24.25
N ASP A 457 -7.12 1.50 -25.21
CA ASP A 457 -8.07 1.44 -26.31
C ASP A 457 -9.10 0.34 -26.08
N TYR A 458 -10.24 0.72 -25.50
CA TYR A 458 -11.35 -0.19 -25.20
C TYR A 458 -12.05 -0.75 -26.43
N ALA A 459 -11.89 -0.15 -27.62
CA ALA A 459 -12.46 -0.71 -28.85
C ALA A 459 -11.81 -2.06 -29.22
N GLN A 460 -10.66 -2.36 -28.61
CA GLN A 460 -9.88 -3.56 -28.83
C GLN A 460 -10.00 -4.53 -27.65
N GLN A 461 -10.99 -4.31 -26.78
CA GLN A 461 -11.39 -5.27 -25.77
C GLN A 461 -11.93 -6.51 -26.49
N THR A 462 -11.11 -7.56 -26.54
CA THR A 462 -11.58 -8.88 -26.95
C THR A 462 -12.29 -9.53 -25.76
N ASN A 463 -13.33 -10.34 -26.03
CA ASN A 463 -14.02 -11.08 -24.96
C ASN A 463 -13.10 -12.09 -24.26
N GLU A 464 -11.96 -12.42 -24.88
CA GLU A 464 -10.92 -13.31 -24.36
C GLU A 464 -9.55 -12.82 -24.83
N LEU A 465 -8.65 -12.52 -23.88
CA LEU A 465 -7.22 -12.69 -24.12
C LEU A 465 -6.94 -14.18 -23.92
N ILE A 466 -7.10 -14.96 -25.00
CA ILE A 466 -6.70 -16.35 -25.02
C ILE A 466 -5.17 -16.35 -25.00
N TYR A 467 -4.59 -16.73 -23.86
CA TYR A 467 -3.23 -17.24 -23.79
C TYR A 467 -3.28 -18.75 -23.93
#